data_AF-A0A7J7R2F0-F1
#
_entry.id   AF-A0A7J7R2F0-F1
#
_cell.length_a   1.000
_cell.length_b   1.000
_cell.length_c   1.000
_cell.angle_alpha   90.00
_cell.angle_beta   90.00
_cell.angle_gamma   90.00
#
_symmetry.space_group_name_H-M   'P 1'
#
loop_
_entity.id
_entity.type
_entity.pdbx_description
1 polymer ?
#
loop_
_entity_poly.entity_id
_entity_poly.type
_entity_poly.pdbx_seq_one_letter_code
_entity_poly.pdbx_strand_id
1 'polypeptide(L)'
;MAAPGAPRGLVLKDVVAYVEVWSANGTENYSKTFTNQLVEMGAKVSKTFNKQVTHVVFKDGYPRTWDKARERGVKLVSVLWVEKCRTAGAHIDEALFPAANTHEHLPCLIKKKHRCMQPKDFTPKTPENDKRLQKKFEKMANELQKQKTTLDNDVPVLLFESNGALMYSPTATAYRGRHRAMEQRLQEMKEKRANLSPTCKPHVVR
;
A
#
# COMPACT_ATOMS: atom_id res chain seq x y z
N MET A 1 46.55 -18.66 29.13
CA MET A 1 45.82 -19.91 28.82
C MET A 1 44.57 -19.95 29.68
N ALA A 2 43.41 -19.48 29.19
CA ALA A 2 42.16 -19.48 29.96
C ALA A 2 41.48 -20.85 29.86
N ALA A 3 41.12 -21.43 31.00
CA ALA A 3 40.60 -22.79 31.14
C ALA A 3 39.23 -22.99 30.44
N PRO A 4 38.94 -24.21 29.92
CA PRO A 4 37.68 -24.51 29.27
C PRO A 4 36.54 -24.73 30.28
N GLY A 5 35.51 -23.90 30.13
CA GLY A 5 34.09 -24.15 30.39
C GLY A 5 33.68 -25.08 31.54
N ALA A 6 33.52 -24.52 32.73
CA ALA A 6 32.52 -25.05 33.66
C ALA A 6 31.12 -24.98 33.00
N PRO A 7 30.19 -25.90 33.29
CA PRO A 7 28.82 -25.79 32.82
C PRO A 7 28.23 -24.52 33.42
N ARG A 8 28.21 -23.44 32.63
CA ARG A 8 27.53 -22.21 33.00
C ARG A 8 26.10 -22.60 33.30
N GLY A 9 25.65 -22.26 34.50
CA GLY A 9 24.38 -22.72 35.04
C GLY A 9 23.26 -22.61 34.02
N LEU A 10 22.30 -23.51 34.10
CA LEU A 10 21.08 -23.42 33.31
C LEU A 10 20.21 -22.30 33.90
N VAL A 11 20.61 -21.06 33.63
CA VAL A 11 20.02 -19.84 34.20
C VAL A 11 18.66 -19.53 33.58
N LEU A 12 18.48 -19.87 32.30
CA LEU A 12 17.33 -19.45 31.48
C LEU A 12 16.46 -20.64 31.01
N LYS A 13 16.25 -21.66 31.85
CA LYS A 13 15.54 -22.90 31.45
C LYS A 13 14.12 -22.69 30.92
N ASP A 14 13.40 -21.73 31.50
CA ASP A 14 11.99 -21.47 31.19
C ASP A 14 11.82 -20.45 30.06
N VAL A 15 12.93 -19.91 29.56
CA VAL A 15 12.93 -18.89 28.52
C VAL A 15 12.84 -19.54 27.14
N VAL A 16 11.79 -19.19 26.43
CA VAL A 16 11.66 -19.41 24.98
C VAL A 16 11.85 -18.08 24.27
N ALA A 17 13.04 -17.88 23.70
CA ALA A 17 13.44 -16.63 23.09
C ALA A 17 13.26 -16.65 21.56
N TYR A 18 12.84 -15.51 21.03
CA TYR A 18 12.99 -15.15 19.62
C TYR A 18 14.02 -14.01 19.54
N VAL A 19 14.97 -14.12 18.62
CA VAL A 19 16.10 -13.19 18.53
C VAL A 19 16.05 -12.47 17.20
N GLU A 20 16.03 -11.15 17.26
CA GLU A 20 16.08 -10.30 16.10
C GLU A 20 16.98 -9.10 16.36
N VAL A 21 18.25 -9.26 15.99
CA VAL A 21 19.31 -8.28 16.23
C VAL A 21 19.98 -7.94 14.92
N TRP A 22 19.80 -6.69 14.49
CA TRP A 22 20.37 -6.13 13.28
C TRP A 22 21.31 -4.97 13.59
N SER A 23 22.17 -4.67 12.62
CA SER A 23 22.86 -3.38 12.57
C SER A 23 21.85 -2.26 12.31
N ALA A 24 22.15 -1.03 12.76
CA ALA A 24 21.28 0.13 12.52
C ALA A 24 21.02 0.38 11.03
N ASN A 25 21.95 -0.04 10.17
CA ASN A 25 21.84 0.06 8.71
C ASN A 25 20.99 -1.06 8.09
N GLY A 26 20.55 -2.06 8.86
CA GLY A 26 19.75 -3.19 8.39
C GLY A 26 20.50 -4.17 7.47
N THR A 27 21.81 -4.03 7.30
CA THR A 27 22.62 -4.85 6.38
C THR A 27 23.10 -6.14 7.04
N GLU A 28 23.48 -6.06 8.31
CA GLU A 28 24.12 -7.17 9.04
C GLU A 28 23.18 -7.73 10.10
N ASN A 29 23.13 -9.06 10.18
CA ASN A 29 22.31 -9.79 11.12
C ASN A 29 23.21 -10.49 12.15
N TYR A 30 23.13 -10.05 13.41
CA TYR A 30 23.89 -10.63 14.53
C TYR A 30 23.07 -11.65 15.34
N SER A 31 21.85 -11.99 14.92
CA SER A 31 20.93 -12.85 15.70
C SER A 31 21.54 -14.22 16.04
N LYS A 32 22.45 -14.74 15.19
CA LYS A 32 23.12 -16.02 15.41
C LYS A 32 24.03 -16.02 16.64
N THR A 33 24.75 -14.93 16.92
CA THR A 33 25.69 -14.87 18.05
C THR A 33 24.93 -14.88 19.37
N PHE A 34 23.84 -14.11 19.45
CA PHE A 34 22.96 -14.07 20.63
C PHE A 34 22.16 -15.36 20.81
N THR A 35 21.77 -16.02 19.71
CA THR A 35 21.16 -17.36 19.76
C THR A 35 22.09 -18.35 20.48
N ASN A 36 23.36 -18.38 20.10
CA ASN A 36 24.34 -19.29 20.72
C ASN A 36 24.52 -18.99 22.21
N GLN A 37 24.61 -17.71 22.60
CA GLN A 37 24.73 -17.31 24.00
C GLN A 37 23.52 -17.72 24.85
N LEU A 38 22.31 -17.57 24.30
CA LEU A 38 21.08 -17.97 24.98
C LEU A 38 21.00 -19.49 25.17
N VAL A 39 21.37 -20.25 24.14
CA VAL A 39 21.44 -21.72 24.21
C VAL A 39 22.49 -22.18 25.22
N GLU A 40 23.66 -21.53 25.27
CA GLU A 40 24.71 -21.82 26.26
C GLU A 40 24.21 -21.61 27.71
N MET A 41 23.32 -20.64 27.93
CA MET A 41 22.68 -20.38 29.24
C MET A 41 21.45 -21.27 29.52
N GLY A 42 21.12 -22.20 28.61
CA GLY A 42 20.02 -23.14 28.77
C GLY A 42 18.65 -22.67 28.28
N ALA A 43 18.57 -21.56 27.54
CA ALA A 43 17.33 -21.10 26.94
C ALA A 43 16.98 -21.85 25.65
N LYS A 44 15.68 -21.95 25.35
CA LYS A 44 15.19 -22.48 24.07
C LYS A 44 15.04 -21.32 23.09
N VAL A 45 15.72 -21.38 21.95
CA VAL A 45 15.60 -20.34 20.91
C VAL A 45 14.77 -20.85 19.74
N SER A 46 13.74 -20.09 19.37
CA SER A 46 12.92 -20.37 18.20
C SER A 46 13.37 -19.52 17.01
N LYS A 47 13.44 -20.13 15.82
CA LYS A 47 13.74 -19.41 14.57
C LYS A 47 12.60 -18.53 14.09
N THR A 48 11.37 -18.80 14.55
CA THR A 48 10.17 -18.09 14.14
C THR A 48 9.42 -17.59 15.36
N PHE A 49 8.69 -16.49 15.21
CA PHE A 49 7.91 -15.95 16.31
C PHE A 49 6.61 -16.75 16.53
N ASN A 50 6.76 -17.90 17.22
CA ASN A 50 5.70 -18.82 17.63
C ASN A 50 4.92 -18.27 18.85
N LYS A 51 3.76 -18.86 19.16
CA LYS A 51 2.95 -18.58 20.36
C LYS A 51 3.64 -18.98 21.68
N GLN A 52 4.61 -19.89 21.63
CA GLN A 52 5.37 -20.32 22.81
C GLN A 52 6.49 -19.35 23.21
N VAL A 53 6.75 -18.32 22.40
CA VAL A 53 7.82 -17.36 22.67
C VAL A 53 7.41 -16.46 23.83
N THR A 54 8.28 -16.40 24.83
CA THR A 54 8.10 -15.63 26.08
C THR A 54 8.95 -14.36 26.09
N HIS A 55 10.06 -14.37 25.35
CA HIS A 55 11.01 -13.27 25.29
C HIS A 55 11.37 -12.96 23.84
N VAL A 56 11.45 -11.68 23.52
CA VAL A 56 11.96 -11.19 22.24
C VAL A 56 13.18 -10.32 22.52
N VAL A 57 14.34 -10.78 22.09
CA VAL A 57 15.58 -9.98 22.10
C VAL A 57 15.58 -9.15 20.83
N PHE A 58 15.45 -7.83 20.98
CA PHE A 58 15.24 -6.91 19.86
C PHE A 58 16.30 -5.82 19.82
N LYS A 59 16.85 -5.60 18.62
CA LYS A 59 17.65 -4.42 18.27
C LYS A 59 17.55 -4.14 16.78
N ASP A 60 17.06 -2.96 16.43
CA ASP A 60 16.95 -2.47 15.04
C ASP A 60 16.27 -3.47 14.07
N GLY A 61 15.37 -4.32 14.59
CA GLY A 61 14.66 -5.34 13.82
C GLY A 61 13.42 -4.80 13.11
N TYR A 62 12.62 -5.71 12.54
CA TYR A 62 11.40 -5.36 11.85
C TYR A 62 10.34 -4.76 12.81
N PRO A 63 9.72 -3.62 12.46
CA PRO A 63 8.62 -3.04 13.25
C PRO A 63 7.44 -3.99 13.45
N ARG A 64 7.21 -4.92 12.51
CA ARG A 64 6.17 -5.95 12.63
C ARG A 64 6.41 -6.89 13.81
N THR A 65 7.66 -7.24 14.09
CA THR A 65 8.01 -8.08 15.24
C THR A 65 7.75 -7.32 16.53
N TRP A 66 8.14 -6.05 16.56
CA TRP A 66 7.90 -5.14 17.68
C TRP A 66 6.41 -5.04 18.03
N ASP A 67 5.58 -4.69 17.03
CA ASP A 67 4.14 -4.57 17.20
C ASP A 67 3.52 -5.89 17.66
N LYS A 68 3.91 -7.01 17.04
CA LYS A 68 3.41 -8.35 17.40
C LYS A 68 3.82 -8.77 18.82
N ALA A 69 4.99 -8.37 19.29
CA ALA A 69 5.44 -8.64 20.65
C ALA A 69 4.64 -7.83 21.67
N ARG A 70 4.38 -6.54 21.39
CA ARG A 70 3.53 -5.68 22.21
C ARG A 70 2.09 -6.17 22.27
N GLU A 71 1.50 -6.53 21.13
CA GLU A 71 0.13 -7.07 21.05
C GLU A 71 -0.05 -8.36 21.86
N ARG A 72 1.00 -9.20 21.92
CA ARG A 72 0.97 -10.47 22.65
C ARG A 72 1.39 -10.34 24.11
N GLY A 73 1.83 -9.17 24.56
CA GLY A 73 2.38 -8.99 25.92
C GLY A 73 3.65 -9.81 26.17
N VAL A 74 4.45 -10.06 25.13
CA VAL A 74 5.71 -10.80 25.23
C VAL A 74 6.79 -9.86 25.74
N LYS A 75 7.70 -10.33 26.60
CA LYS A 75 8.75 -9.48 27.17
C LYS A 75 9.74 -9.05 26.08
N LEU A 76 9.82 -7.75 25.83
CA LEU A 76 10.74 -7.13 24.87
C LEU A 76 12.00 -6.67 25.60
N VAL A 77 13.13 -7.32 25.31
CA VAL A 77 14.41 -7.08 26.00
C VAL A 77 15.50 -6.65 25.02
N SER A 78 16.39 -5.78 25.48
CA SER A 78 17.56 -5.37 24.72
C SER A 78 18.66 -6.44 24.72
N VAL A 79 19.65 -6.28 23.83
CA VAL A 79 20.85 -7.14 23.80
C VAL A 79 21.65 -7.10 25.11
N LEU A 80 21.57 -6.00 25.86
CA LEU A 80 22.27 -5.83 27.14
C LEU A 80 21.74 -6.80 28.20
N TRP A 81 20.46 -7.14 28.15
CA TRP A 81 19.86 -8.11 29.08
C TRP A 81 20.55 -9.47 28.99
N VAL A 82 20.87 -9.93 27.77
CA VAL A 82 21.57 -11.21 27.53
C VAL A 82 22.96 -11.18 28.15
N GLU A 83 23.68 -10.07 27.97
CA GLU A 83 25.02 -9.88 28.54
C GLU A 83 25.01 -9.86 30.07
N LYS A 84 24.00 -9.21 30.67
CA LYS A 84 23.84 -9.16 32.13
C LYS A 84 23.46 -10.51 32.71
N CYS A 85 22.55 -11.26 32.07
CA CYS A 85 22.23 -12.64 32.47
C CYS A 85 23.47 -13.53 32.44
N ARG A 86 24.31 -13.39 31.40
CA ARG A 86 25.57 -14.14 31.28
C ARG A 86 26.57 -13.79 32.38
N THR A 87 26.70 -12.50 32.70
CA THR A 87 27.72 -12.00 33.64
C THR A 87 27.33 -12.26 35.09
N ALA A 88 26.06 -12.07 35.43
CA ALA A 88 25.53 -12.35 36.77
C ALA A 88 25.33 -13.85 37.02
N GLY A 89 25.18 -14.66 35.95
CA GLY A 89 24.85 -16.08 36.08
C GLY A 89 23.46 -16.31 36.69
N ALA A 90 22.57 -15.32 36.59
CA ALA A 90 21.23 -15.34 37.15
C ALA A 90 20.23 -14.73 36.15
N HIS A 91 18.95 -15.13 36.26
CA HIS A 91 17.88 -14.56 35.44
C HIS A 91 17.62 -13.14 35.93
N ILE A 92 18.02 -12.15 35.13
CA ILE A 92 17.84 -10.74 35.44
C ILE A 92 16.44 -10.30 35.04
N ASP A 93 15.83 -9.41 35.83
CA ASP A 93 14.53 -8.83 35.53
C ASP A 93 14.56 -8.08 34.18
N GLU A 94 13.57 -8.35 33.34
CA GLU A 94 13.47 -7.83 31.99
C GLU A 94 13.10 -6.33 31.97
N ALA A 95 12.43 -5.86 33.02
CA ALA A 95 12.02 -4.46 33.15
C ALA A 95 13.21 -3.50 33.29
N LEU A 96 14.37 -3.98 33.73
CA LEU A 96 15.59 -3.19 33.85
C LEU A 96 16.24 -2.90 32.49
N PHE A 97 15.95 -3.73 31.48
CA PHE A 97 16.60 -3.67 30.17
C PHE A 97 15.58 -3.75 29.03
N PRO A 98 14.61 -2.81 28.97
CA PRO A 98 13.64 -2.78 27.89
C PRO A 98 14.36 -2.61 26.55
N ALA A 99 13.85 -3.28 25.52
CA ALA A 99 14.29 -2.99 24.16
C ALA A 99 13.90 -1.55 23.80
N ALA A 100 14.73 -0.87 23.02
CA ALA A 100 14.41 0.43 22.45
C ALA A 100 14.13 0.25 20.95
N ASN A 101 13.06 0.86 20.44
CA ASN A 101 12.82 0.92 19.02
C ASN A 101 12.70 2.38 18.54
N THR A 102 13.63 2.78 17.67
CA THR A 102 13.72 4.11 17.05
C THR A 102 12.45 4.48 16.27
N HIS A 103 11.67 3.48 15.83
CA HIS A 103 10.41 3.69 15.10
C HIS A 103 9.18 3.89 15.99
N GLU A 104 9.27 3.77 17.32
CA GLU A 104 8.10 3.94 18.22
C GLU A 104 7.46 5.33 18.14
N HIS A 105 8.28 6.35 17.92
CA HIS A 105 7.83 7.74 17.83
C HIS A 105 7.41 8.17 16.42
N LEU A 106 7.58 7.31 15.42
CA LEU A 106 6.96 7.55 14.12
C LEU A 106 5.53 7.01 14.23
N PRO A 107 4.50 7.87 14.21
CA PRO A 107 3.15 7.36 14.07
C PRO A 107 3.17 6.43 12.86
N CYS A 108 2.47 5.30 12.94
CA CYS A 108 2.14 4.50 11.77
C CYS A 108 1.27 5.39 10.87
N LEU A 109 1.92 6.34 10.18
CA LEU A 109 1.30 7.35 9.37
C LEU A 109 0.77 6.57 8.19
N ILE A 110 -0.54 6.34 8.28
CA ILE A 110 -1.38 5.88 7.19
C ILE A 110 -1.21 4.37 6.98
N LYS A 111 -2.09 3.58 7.62
CA LYS A 111 -2.60 2.35 6.99
C LYS A 111 -2.89 2.72 5.53
N LYS A 112 -2.06 2.26 4.59
CA LYS A 112 -2.15 2.64 3.17
C LYS A 112 -3.58 2.41 2.73
N LYS A 113 -4.38 3.48 2.64
CA LYS A 113 -5.74 3.38 2.12
C LYS A 113 -5.60 2.79 0.73
N HIS A 114 -6.46 1.84 0.38
CA HIS A 114 -6.46 1.29 -0.97
C HIS A 114 -6.45 2.44 -1.97
N ARG A 115 -5.72 2.29 -3.08
CA ARG A 115 -5.49 3.35 -4.07
C ARG A 115 -6.79 4.00 -4.60
N CYS A 116 -7.93 3.31 -4.43
CA CYS A 116 -9.28 3.78 -4.74
C CYS A 116 -9.92 4.73 -3.70
N MET A 117 -9.42 4.73 -2.46
CA MET A 117 -9.93 5.52 -1.32
C MET A 117 -9.04 6.74 -1.01
N GLN A 118 -8.04 7.00 -1.86
CA GLN A 118 -7.23 8.21 -1.79
C GLN A 118 -7.86 9.25 -2.71
N PRO A 119 -8.15 10.48 -2.23
CA PRO A 119 -8.51 11.59 -3.10
C PRO A 119 -7.44 11.71 -4.16
N LYS A 120 -7.84 11.59 -5.43
CA LYS A 120 -6.93 11.72 -6.55
C LYS A 120 -7.15 13.09 -7.13
N ASP A 121 -6.10 13.91 -7.12
CA ASP A 121 -6.16 15.22 -7.76
C ASP A 121 -6.61 15.04 -9.21
N PHE A 122 -7.64 15.78 -9.61
CA PHE A 122 -8.18 15.70 -10.96
C PHE A 122 -7.14 16.26 -11.92
N THR A 123 -6.43 15.37 -12.63
CA THR A 123 -5.58 15.77 -13.73
C THR A 123 -6.42 15.82 -15.01
N PRO A 124 -6.55 16.98 -15.67
CA PRO A 124 -7.29 17.08 -16.93
C PRO A 124 -6.64 16.15 -17.97
N LYS A 125 -7.48 15.34 -18.62
CA LYS A 125 -7.05 14.39 -19.64
C LYS A 125 -6.89 15.11 -20.97
N THR A 126 -5.69 15.56 -21.27
CA THR A 126 -5.30 16.01 -22.61
C THR A 126 -4.94 14.80 -23.49
N PRO A 127 -5.03 14.90 -24.84
CA PRO A 127 -4.57 13.85 -25.74
C PRO A 127 -3.07 13.53 -25.58
N GLU A 128 -2.31 14.42 -24.94
CA GLU A 128 -0.91 14.22 -24.57
C GLU A 128 -0.73 13.34 -23.31
N ASN A 129 -1.68 13.37 -22.38
CA ASN A 129 -1.62 12.67 -21.09
C ASN A 129 -2.39 11.32 -21.10
N ASP A 130 -3.49 11.21 -21.85
CA ASP A 130 -4.30 9.99 -21.92
C ASP A 130 -4.10 9.25 -23.26
N LYS A 131 -3.31 8.17 -23.24
CA LYS A 131 -3.07 7.28 -24.41
C LYS A 131 -4.35 6.80 -25.09
N ARG A 132 -5.44 6.63 -24.32
CA ARG A 132 -6.73 6.20 -24.87
C ARG A 132 -7.41 7.33 -25.65
N LEU A 133 -7.24 8.57 -25.19
CA LEU A 133 -7.74 9.76 -25.88
C LEU A 133 -6.91 10.04 -27.14
N GLN A 134 -5.58 9.92 -27.05
CA GLN A 134 -4.67 10.03 -28.19
C GLN A 134 -5.07 9.09 -29.33
N LYS A 135 -5.26 7.81 -29.02
CA LYS A 135 -5.67 6.79 -30.01
C LYS A 135 -7.03 7.05 -30.64
N LYS A 136 -7.94 7.75 -29.95
CA LYS A 136 -9.23 8.18 -30.52
C LYS A 136 -9.03 9.32 -31.52
N PHE A 137 -8.21 10.31 -31.17
CA PHE A 137 -7.87 11.43 -32.06
C PHE A 137 -7.17 10.93 -33.33
N GLU A 138 -6.17 10.05 -33.19
CA GLU A 138 -5.47 9.45 -34.34
C GLU A 138 -6.42 8.65 -35.25
N LYS A 139 -7.34 7.87 -34.67
CA LYS A 139 -8.35 7.15 -35.46
C LYS A 139 -9.24 8.10 -36.26
N MET A 140 -9.69 9.18 -35.64
CA MET A 140 -10.51 10.19 -36.31
C MET A 140 -9.74 10.90 -37.42
N ALA A 141 -8.47 11.26 -37.17
CA ALA A 141 -7.60 11.87 -38.17
C ALA A 141 -7.37 10.95 -39.37
N ASN A 142 -7.10 9.66 -39.12
CA ASN A 142 -6.90 8.67 -40.18
C ASN A 142 -8.18 8.42 -41.00
N GLU A 143 -9.35 8.44 -40.36
CA GLU A 143 -10.64 8.33 -41.05
C GLU A 143 -10.89 9.53 -41.97
N LEU A 144 -10.59 10.74 -41.50
CA LEU A 144 -10.68 11.96 -42.32
C LEU A 144 -9.68 11.94 -43.48
N GLN A 145 -8.45 11.48 -43.26
CA GLN A 145 -7.46 11.33 -44.32
C GLN A 145 -7.89 10.30 -45.36
N LYS A 146 -8.45 9.16 -44.93
CA LYS A 146 -9.00 8.14 -45.85
C LYS A 146 -10.12 8.72 -46.70
N GLN A 147 -11.07 9.42 -46.08
CA GLN A 147 -12.16 10.09 -46.78
C GLN A 147 -11.65 11.13 -47.79
N LYS A 148 -10.56 11.85 -47.48
CA LYS A 148 -9.90 12.77 -48.42
C LYS A 148 -9.24 12.04 -49.59
N THR A 149 -8.54 10.93 -49.34
CA THR A 149 -7.84 10.16 -50.39
C THR A 149 -8.77 9.35 -51.30
N THR A 150 -9.94 8.93 -50.81
CA THR A 150 -10.94 8.22 -51.63
C THR A 150 -11.70 9.14 -52.58
N LEU A 151 -11.47 10.45 -52.50
CA LEU A 151 -12.28 11.49 -53.12
C LEU A 151 -11.44 12.36 -54.08
N ASP A 152 -10.54 11.70 -54.81
CA ASP A 152 -9.83 12.26 -55.97
C ASP A 152 -10.76 12.39 -57.21
N ASN A 153 -12.06 12.61 -56.98
CA ASN A 153 -13.05 13.00 -57.98
C ASN A 153 -13.70 14.29 -57.46
N ASP A 154 -13.63 15.36 -58.26
CA ASP A 154 -13.89 16.79 -57.96
C ASP A 154 -15.29 17.15 -57.38
N VAL A 155 -15.71 16.56 -56.25
CA VAL A 155 -16.97 16.91 -55.57
C VAL A 155 -16.70 17.24 -54.10
N PRO A 156 -17.02 18.46 -53.61
CA PRO A 156 -16.74 18.83 -52.22
C PRO A 156 -17.63 18.07 -51.23
N VAL A 157 -17.01 17.37 -50.28
CA VAL A 157 -17.66 16.54 -49.23
C VAL A 157 -18.45 17.37 -48.22
N LEU A 158 -18.09 18.63 -48.03
CA LEU A 158 -18.74 19.55 -47.09
C LEU A 158 -18.90 20.92 -47.76
N LEU A 159 -20.12 21.32 -48.08
CA LEU A 159 -20.43 22.68 -48.53
C LEU A 159 -20.69 23.54 -47.29
N PHE A 160 -19.93 24.62 -47.10
CA PHE A 160 -20.18 25.63 -46.08
C PHE A 160 -20.58 26.95 -46.74
N GLU A 161 -21.54 27.65 -46.14
CA GLU A 161 -21.81 29.04 -46.47
C GLU A 161 -20.72 29.96 -45.89
N SER A 162 -20.62 31.18 -46.44
CA SER A 162 -19.68 32.23 -46.01
C SER A 162 -19.87 32.70 -44.56
N ASN A 163 -20.98 32.32 -43.92
CA ASN A 163 -21.26 32.51 -42.49
C ASN A 163 -20.74 31.35 -41.60
N GLY A 164 -20.10 30.33 -42.20
CA GLY A 164 -19.59 29.14 -41.50
C GLY A 164 -20.62 28.03 -41.26
N ALA A 165 -21.85 28.17 -41.75
CA ALA A 165 -22.90 27.14 -41.62
C ALA A 165 -22.72 26.02 -42.65
N LEU A 166 -22.76 24.76 -42.19
CA LEU A 166 -22.63 23.58 -43.04
C LEU A 166 -23.94 23.28 -43.77
N MET A 167 -23.95 23.39 -45.10
CA MET A 167 -25.10 23.17 -45.97
C MET A 167 -25.30 21.70 -46.37
N TYR A 168 -24.21 20.95 -46.60
CA TYR A 168 -24.33 19.57 -47.06
C TYR A 168 -23.22 18.68 -46.50
N SER A 169 -23.62 17.50 -46.02
CA SER A 169 -22.74 16.40 -45.59
C SER A 169 -23.34 15.06 -46.04
N PRO A 170 -22.63 14.29 -46.88
CA PRO A 170 -23.05 12.95 -47.30
C PRO A 170 -23.24 11.97 -46.12
N THR A 171 -22.57 12.18 -44.99
CA THR A 171 -22.64 11.32 -43.80
C THR A 171 -23.77 11.68 -42.83
N ALA A 172 -24.37 12.87 -42.94
CA ALA A 172 -25.46 13.31 -42.08
C ALA A 172 -26.77 12.52 -42.28
N THR A 173 -26.99 11.95 -43.47
CA THR A 173 -28.18 11.13 -43.76
C THR A 173 -28.07 9.73 -43.15
N ALA A 174 -26.88 9.13 -43.12
CA ALA A 174 -26.65 7.77 -42.59
C ALA A 174 -26.70 7.67 -41.04
N TYR A 175 -26.40 8.77 -40.33
CA TYR A 175 -26.39 8.80 -38.85
C TYR A 175 -27.67 9.33 -38.20
N ARG A 176 -28.63 9.85 -38.99
CA ARG A 176 -29.86 10.47 -38.48
C ARG A 176 -30.69 9.55 -37.57
N GLY A 177 -30.66 8.23 -37.81
CA GLY A 177 -31.37 7.24 -36.99
C GLY A 177 -30.68 6.90 -35.65
N ARG A 178 -29.35 7.00 -35.55
CA ARG A 178 -28.60 6.61 -34.33
C ARG A 178 -28.55 7.71 -33.27
N HIS A 179 -28.74 8.98 -33.67
CA HIS A 179 -28.68 10.13 -32.76
C HIS A 179 -29.89 10.16 -31.80
N ARG A 180 -31.08 9.86 -32.31
CA ARG A 180 -32.34 9.95 -31.56
C ARG A 180 -32.40 9.03 -30.35
N ALA A 181 -31.92 7.79 -30.50
CA ALA A 181 -31.89 6.81 -29.40
C ALA A 181 -30.90 7.21 -28.28
N MET A 182 -29.77 7.81 -28.65
CA MET A 182 -28.78 8.31 -27.69
C MET A 182 -29.30 9.53 -26.94
N GLU A 183 -29.96 10.46 -27.64
CA GLU A 183 -30.58 11.64 -27.05
C GLU A 183 -31.67 11.28 -26.04
N GLN A 184 -32.56 10.35 -26.40
CA GLN A 184 -33.60 9.85 -25.50
C GLN A 184 -33.01 9.25 -24.21
N ARG A 185 -31.93 8.46 -24.34
CA ARG A 185 -31.23 7.86 -23.19
C ARG A 185 -30.56 8.91 -22.29
N LEU A 186 -29.99 9.96 -22.86
CA LEU A 186 -29.39 11.06 -22.10
C LEU A 186 -30.46 11.85 -21.35
N GLN A 187 -31.62 12.08 -21.96
CA GLN A 187 -32.75 12.76 -21.35
C GLN A 187 -33.34 11.96 -20.19
N GLU A 188 -33.53 10.65 -20.38
CA GLU A 188 -34.00 9.73 -19.34
C GLU A 188 -33.04 9.71 -18.13
N MET A 189 -31.72 9.71 -18.37
CA MET A 189 -30.75 9.81 -17.27
C MET A 189 -30.80 11.15 -16.54
N LYS A 190 -31.03 12.26 -17.25
CA LYS A 190 -31.18 13.59 -16.62
C LYS A 190 -32.43 13.64 -15.74
N GLU A 191 -33.54 13.11 -16.25
CA GLU A 191 -34.81 13.04 -15.52
C GLU A 191 -34.70 12.13 -14.28
N LYS A 192 -34.08 10.95 -14.40
CA LYS A 192 -33.78 10.07 -13.26
C LYS A 192 -32.90 10.75 -12.20
N ARG A 193 -31.96 11.60 -12.61
CA ARG A 193 -31.13 12.39 -11.67
C ARG A 193 -31.91 13.53 -11.01
N ALA A 194 -32.82 14.17 -11.73
CA ALA A 194 -33.67 15.23 -11.21
C ALA A 194 -34.76 14.71 -10.25
N ASN A 195 -35.26 13.50 -10.48
CA ASN A 195 -36.33 12.88 -9.69
C ASN A 195 -35.83 12.07 -8.48
N LEU A 196 -34.52 12.02 -8.23
CA LEU A 196 -33.97 11.50 -6.97
C LEU A 196 -34.29 12.48 -5.85
N SER A 197 -35.42 12.27 -5.17
CA SER A 197 -35.82 13.04 -3.99
C SER A 197 -34.77 12.90 -2.89
N PRO A 198 -34.49 13.96 -2.09
CA PRO A 198 -33.63 13.84 -0.92
C PRO A 198 -34.35 13.03 0.17
N THR A 199 -34.13 11.71 0.24
CA THR A 199 -34.49 10.92 1.41
C THR A 199 -33.50 11.20 2.53
N CYS A 200 -33.75 12.28 3.28
CA CYS A 200 -33.36 12.46 4.68
C CYS A 200 -34.03 13.73 5.22
N LYS A 201 -35.22 13.59 5.81
CA LYS A 201 -35.68 14.57 6.81
C LYS A 201 -35.19 14.08 8.16
N PRO A 202 -34.39 14.87 8.92
CA PRO A 202 -34.04 14.51 10.28
C PRO A 202 -35.29 14.55 11.16
N HIS A 203 -35.56 13.44 11.85
CA HIS A 203 -36.59 13.36 12.87
C HIS A 203 -36.10 14.17 14.08
N VAL A 204 -36.68 15.36 14.29
CA VAL A 204 -36.45 16.17 15.49
C VAL A 204 -37.36 15.64 16.58
N VAL A 205 -36.77 14.96 17.56
CA VAL A 205 -37.43 14.58 18.81
C VAL A 205 -37.46 15.81 19.72
N ARG A 206 -38.65 16.20 20.16
CA ARG A 206 -38.87 17.16 21.25
C ARG A 206 -38.98 16.42 22.57
#